data_AF-A0A947VS52-F1
#
_entry.id   AF-A0A947VS52-F1
#
_cell.length_a   1.000
_cell.length_b   1.000
_cell.length_c   1.000
_cell.angle_alpha   90.00
_cell.angle_beta   90.00
_cell.angle_gamma   90.00
#
_symmetry.space_group_name_H-M   'P 1'
#
loop_
_entity.id
_entity.type
_entity.pdbx_description
1 polymer ?
#
loop_
_entity_poly.entity_id
_entity_poly.type
_entity_poly.pdbx_seq_one_letter_code
_entity_poly.pdbx_strand_id
1 'polypeptide(L)' 'MDIIKLDSLSYTYPGSAKQALSGVSLSVAEGEYLAVVGANGSGKSTLVRCLNGLLAP' A
#
# COMPACT_ATOMS: atom_id res chain seq x y z
N MET A 1 -15.84 -2.48 12.20
CA MET A 1 -16.04 -2.49 10.73
C MET A 1 -14.75 -1.96 10.13
N ASP A 2 -14.18 -2.66 9.15
CA ASP A 2 -12.95 -2.20 8.51
C ASP A 2 -13.30 -1.11 7.50
N ILE A 3 -12.65 0.05 7.62
CA ILE A 3 -12.81 1.17 6.68
C ILE A 3 -11.80 1.10 5.52
N ILE A 4 -10.71 0.37 5.73
CA ILE A 4 -9.71 0.07 4.71
C ILE A 4 -9.45 -1.43 4.74
N LYS A 5 -9.44 -2.06 3.57
CA LYS A 5 -9.04 -3.46 3.40
C LYS A 5 -8.23 -3.62 2.11
N LEU A 6 -7.01 -4.12 2.26
CA LEU A 6 -6.16 -4.57 1.15
C LEU A 6 -6.01 -6.08 1.23
N ASP A 7 -6.17 -6.73 0.08
CA ASP A 7 -5.92 -8.15 -0.07
C ASP A 7 -4.82 -8.36 -1.12
N SER A 8 -3.65 -8.78 -0.67
CA SER A 8 -2.50 -9.15 -1.50
C SER A 8 -2.08 -8.07 -2.52
N LEU A 9 -2.16 -6.79 -2.14
CA LEU A 9 -1.85 -5.66 -3.02
C LEU A 9 -0.40 -5.72 -3.49
N SER A 10 -0.23 -5.80 -4.81
CA SER A 10 1.06 -5.71 -5.47
C SER A 10 1.05 -4.56 -6.46
N TYR A 11 2.18 -3.88 -6.63
CA TYR A 11 2.27 -2.78 -7.59
C TYR A 11 3.70 -2.62 -8.12
N THR A 12 3.81 -2.45 -9.43
CA THR A 12 5.07 -2.20 -10.15
C THR A 12 4.89 -0.96 -11.01
N TYR A 13 5.79 0.02 -10.86
CA TYR A 13 5.76 1.20 -11.73
C TYR A 13 6.11 0.82 -13.17
N PRO A 14 5.52 1.49 -14.18
CA PRO A 14 5.89 1.30 -15.58
C PRO A 14 7.41 1.44 -15.79
N GLY A 15 8.01 0.48 -16.47
CA GLY A 15 9.46 0.45 -16.73
C GLY A 15 10.34 0.01 -15.55
N SER A 16 9.77 -0.30 -14.38
CA SER A 16 10.51 -0.90 -13.28
C SER A 16 10.49 -2.44 -13.36
N ALA A 17 11.64 -3.08 -13.21
CA ALA A 17 11.72 -4.53 -13.02
C ALA A 17 11.41 -4.94 -11.56
N LYS A 18 11.49 -4.00 -10.61
CA LYS A 18 11.29 -4.25 -9.18
C LYS A 18 9.88 -3.83 -8.78
N GLN A 19 9.18 -4.73 -8.06
CA GLN A 19 7.92 -4.40 -7.42
C GLN A 19 8.12 -3.36 -6.31
N ALA A 20 7.27 -2.33 -6.29
CA ALA A 20 7.23 -1.35 -5.23
C ALA A 20 6.41 -1.84 -4.03
N LEU A 21 5.38 -2.65 -4.27
CA LEU A 21 4.60 -3.39 -3.28
C LEU A 21 4.50 -4.84 -3.72
N SER A 22 4.63 -5.79 -2.79
CA SER A 22 4.60 -7.23 -3.08
C SER A 22 3.69 -7.92 -2.08
N GLY A 23 2.48 -8.27 -2.50
CA GLY A 23 1.51 -9.05 -1.72
C GLY A 23 1.09 -8.42 -0.38
N VAL A 24 0.90 -7.11 -0.32
CA VAL A 24 0.56 -6.41 0.94
C VAL A 24 -0.91 -6.62 1.29
N SER A 25 -1.17 -7.29 2.41
CA SER A 25 -2.49 -7.40 3.03
C SER A 25 -2.54 -6.60 4.33
N LEU A 26 -3.57 -5.77 4.48
CA LEU A 26 -3.82 -5.00 5.71
C LEU A 26 -5.31 -4.69 5.85
N SER A 27 -5.77 -4.55 7.08
CA SER A 27 -7.09 -4.05 7.44
C SER A 27 -6.94 -2.92 8.43
N VAL A 28 -7.71 -1.84 8.28
CA VAL A 28 -7.78 -0.75 9.26
C VAL A 28 -9.22 -0.60 9.71
N ALA A 29 -9.44 -0.76 11.00
CA ALA A 29 -10.75 -0.58 11.61
C ALA A 29 -11.11 0.90 11.73
N GLU A 30 -12.41 1.19 11.82
CA GLU A 30 -12.88 2.53 12.16
C GLU A 30 -12.28 3.03 13.47
N GLY A 31 -11.69 4.23 13.45
CA GLY A 31 -11.04 4.85 14.61
C GLY A 31 -9.62 4.34 14.91
N GLU A 32 -9.10 3.38 14.14
CA GLU A 32 -7.74 2.86 14.30
C GLU A 32 -6.69 3.84 13.75
N TYR A 33 -5.58 3.99 14.48
CA TYR A 33 -4.41 4.74 14.05
C TYR A 33 -3.30 3.77 13.63
N LEU A 34 -3.02 3.71 12.33
CA LEU A 34 -1.96 2.86 11.76
C LEU A 34 -0.80 3.72 11.24
N ALA A 35 0.44 3.36 11.63
CA ALA A 35 1.66 3.98 11.13
C ALA A 35 2.38 3.07 10.13
N VAL A 36 2.71 3.60 8.95
CA VAL A 36 3.52 2.90 7.93
C VAL A 36 4.96 3.39 8.01
N VAL A 37 5.87 2.52 8.46
CA VAL A 37 7.30 2.82 8.65
C VAL A 37 8.20 1.92 7.79
N GLY A 38 9.43 2.35 7.54
CA GLY A 38 10.39 1.61 6.72
C GLY A 38 11.43 2.51 6.04
N ALA A 39 12.48 1.91 5.50
CA ALA A 39 13.58 2.62 4.84
C ALA A 39 13.14 3.42 3.59
N ASN A 40 13.98 4.35 3.12
CA ASN A 40 13.73 5.05 1.86
C ASN A 40 13.63 4.04 0.70
N GLY A 41 12.63 4.22 -0.17
CA GLY A 41 12.35 3.31 -1.28
C GLY A 41 11.60 2.02 -0.90
N SER A 42 11.16 1.84 0.35
CA SER A 42 10.43 0.62 0.79
C SER A 42 8.97 0.53 0.34
N GLY A 43 8.48 1.47 -0.48
CA GLY A 43 7.11 1.45 -1.01
C GLY A 43 6.05 2.21 -0.20
N LYS A 44 6.40 2.89 0.91
CA LYS A 44 5.43 3.63 1.76
C LYS A 44 4.54 4.61 0.99
N SER A 45 5.15 5.51 0.22
CA SER A 45 4.39 6.47 -0.60
C SER A 45 3.57 5.80 -1.68
N THR A 46 4.03 4.65 -2.21
CA THR A 46 3.26 3.85 -3.17
C THR A 46 2.02 3.27 -2.51
N LEU A 47 2.14 2.68 -1.31
CA LEU A 47 1.01 2.15 -0.53
C LEU A 47 -0.05 3.22 -0.28
N VAL A 48 0.36 4.40 0.19
CA VAL A 48 -0.55 5.53 0.44
C VAL A 48 -1.23 6.02 -0.85
N ARG A 49 -0.50 6.05 -1.97
CA ARG A 49 -1.08 6.42 -3.27
C ARG A 49 -2.11 5.41 -3.76
N CYS A 50 -1.88 4.10 -3.57
CA CYS A 50 -2.87 3.07 -3.87
C CYS A 50 -4.12 3.22 -2.98
N LEU A 51 -3.93 3.43 -1.67
CA LEU A 51 -5.03 3.65 -0.72
C LEU A 51 -5.89 4.87 -1.08
N ASN A 52 -5.27 5.94 -1.58
CA ASN A 52 -5.97 7.15 -2.02
C ASN A 52 -6.54 7.06 -3.45
N GLY A 53 -6.42 5.91 -4.13
CA GLY A 53 -6.89 5.73 -5.50
C GLY A 53 -6.08 6.49 -6.57
N LEU A 54 -4.90 7.00 -6.23
CA LEU A 54 -4.01 7.70 -7.17
C LEU A 54 -3.23 6.74 -8.07
N LEU A 55 -3.06 5.49 -7.62
CA LEU A 55 -2.49 4.40 -8.40
C LEU A 55 -3.49 3.25 -8.38
N ALA A 56 -3.86 2.77 -9.57
CA ALA A 56 -4.60 1.52 -9.70
C ALA A 56 -3.62 0.34 -9.63
N PRO A 57 -3.96 -0.75 -8.90
CA PRO A 57 -3.19 -1.99 -8.89
C PRO A 57 -3.02 -2.59 -10.30
#